data_AF-A0A836MBN8-F1
#
_entry.id   AF-A0A836MBN8-F1
#
_cell.length_a   1.000
_cell.length_b   1.000
_cell.length_c   1.000
_cell.angle_alpha   90.00
_cell.angle_beta   90.00
_cell.angle_gamma   90.00
#
_symmetry.space_group_name_H-M   'P 1'
#
loop_
_entity.id
_entity.type
_entity.pdbx_description
1 polymer ?
#
loop_
_entity_poly.entity_id
_entity_poly.type
_entity_poly.pdbx_seq_one_letter_code
_entity_poly.pdbx_strand_id
1 'polypeptide(L)'
;MTEQTQKKYELLKDDTVNHHGRTLYRIKALITFGLVAAGELGGYIETEKNLDHSGNAMVYGNARVCGNALVGSFAVISERKMIFCASNVGPKNGTLTVFNGKYGLIVTRGCFTGTVDEFLSKSKEVHDNKTHHEYKLLIEVAQSRILN
;
A
#
# COMPACT_ATOMS: atom_id res chain seq x y z
N MET A 1 -12.58 27.05 -3.87
CA MET A 1 -11.33 26.94 -4.66
C MET A 1 -11.02 25.47 -4.77
N THR A 2 -11.12 24.89 -5.96
CA THR A 2 -10.77 23.47 -6.18
C THR A 2 -9.25 23.37 -6.10
N GLU A 3 -8.72 22.79 -5.03
CA GLU A 3 -7.30 22.41 -4.97
C GLU A 3 -7.03 21.45 -6.12
N GLN A 4 -6.31 21.93 -7.15
CA GLN A 4 -5.70 21.02 -8.12
C GLN A 4 -4.66 20.21 -7.36
N THR A 5 -4.97 18.94 -7.09
CA THR A 5 -4.00 18.00 -6.51
C THR A 5 -2.80 17.93 -7.46
N GLN A 6 -1.63 18.36 -6.99
CA GLN A 6 -0.41 18.38 -7.80
C GLN A 6 -0.07 16.95 -8.25
N LYS A 7 0.13 16.77 -9.57
CA LYS A 7 0.50 15.44 -10.11
C LYS A 7 1.89 15.04 -9.66
N LYS A 8 1.99 13.84 -9.09
CA LYS A 8 3.21 13.25 -8.56
C LYS A 8 4.08 12.54 -9.62
N TYR A 9 3.43 11.99 -10.64
CA TYR A 9 4.08 11.22 -11.71
C TYR A 9 3.30 11.40 -13.02
N GLU A 10 3.93 11.04 -14.14
CA GLU A 10 3.32 10.96 -15.47
C GLU A 10 3.42 9.55 -16.05
N LEU A 11 2.56 9.24 -17.02
CA LEU A 11 2.58 8.00 -17.81
C LEU A 11 3.31 8.24 -19.13
N LEU A 12 4.40 7.51 -19.36
CA LEU A 12 5.16 7.58 -20.62
C LEU A 12 4.43 6.76 -21.69
N LYS A 13 3.99 7.41 -22.77
CA LYS A 13 3.21 6.77 -23.86
C LYS A 13 4.08 5.98 -24.84
N ASP A 14 5.37 6.26 -24.85
CA ASP A 14 6.43 5.66 -25.64
C ASP A 14 7.09 4.45 -24.97
N ASP A 15 7.05 4.35 -23.64
CA ASP A 15 7.51 3.17 -22.88
C ASP A 15 6.32 2.38 -22.31
N THR A 16 5.92 1.34 -23.06
CA THR A 16 4.76 0.51 -22.73
C THR A 16 5.06 -0.98 -22.76
N VAL A 17 4.29 -1.74 -21.99
CA VAL A 17 4.31 -3.21 -22.00
C VAL A 17 2.90 -3.76 -22.16
N ASN A 18 2.77 -4.87 -22.88
CA ASN A 18 1.52 -5.63 -22.94
C ASN A 18 1.51 -6.70 -21.83
N HIS A 19 0.41 -6.76 -21.08
CA HIS A 19 0.18 -7.79 -20.09
C HIS A 19 -1.28 -8.27 -20.17
N HIS A 20 -1.48 -9.52 -20.58
CA HIS A 20 -2.81 -10.13 -20.77
C HIS A 20 -3.77 -9.28 -21.62
N GLY A 21 -3.27 -8.69 -22.72
CA GLY A 21 -4.08 -7.87 -23.62
C GLY A 21 -4.32 -6.44 -23.13
N ARG A 22 -3.71 -6.05 -21.99
CA ARG A 22 -3.77 -4.69 -21.46
C ARG A 22 -2.45 -3.97 -21.72
N THR A 23 -2.55 -2.69 -22.04
CA THR A 23 -1.40 -1.81 -22.22
C THR A 23 -1.10 -1.12 -20.90
N LEU A 24 0.11 -1.30 -20.38
CA LEU A 24 0.59 -0.58 -19.21
C LEU A 24 1.70 0.38 -19.64
N TYR A 25 1.76 1.51 -18.94
CA TYR A 25 2.66 2.62 -19.22
C TYR A 25 3.69 2.74 -18.10
N ARG A 26 4.96 2.95 -18.47
CA ARG A 26 6.01 3.29 -17.51
C ARG A 26 5.65 4.58 -16.80
N ILE A 27 5.82 4.61 -15.49
CA ILE A 27 5.64 5.83 -14.71
C ILE A 27 6.96 6.59 -14.56
N LYS A 28 6.90 7.91 -14.60
CA LYS A 28 8.04 8.80 -14.32
C LYS A 28 7.64 9.83 -13.26
N ALA A 29 8.45 9.97 -12.21
CA ALA A 29 8.20 10.94 -11.16
C ALA A 29 8.30 12.37 -11.70
N LEU A 30 7.34 13.22 -11.35
CA LEU A 30 7.34 14.66 -11.70
C LEU A 30 7.94 15.52 -10.59
N ILE A 31 7.86 15.04 -9.35
CA ILE A 31 8.37 15.71 -8.15
C ILE A 31 9.19 14.72 -7.32
N THR A 32 9.98 15.23 -6.39
CA THR A 32 10.64 14.40 -5.37
C THR A 32 9.65 14.10 -4.25
N PHE A 33 9.49 12.83 -3.89
CA PHE A 33 8.62 12.40 -2.79
C PHE A 33 9.12 11.07 -2.20
N GLY A 34 9.03 10.93 -0.88
CA GLY A 34 9.53 9.73 -0.20
C GLY A 34 11.03 9.51 -0.41
N LEU A 35 11.39 8.51 -1.24
CA LEU A 35 12.76 8.20 -1.67
C LEU A 35 12.94 8.35 -3.20
N VAL A 36 11.89 8.78 -3.90
CA VAL A 36 11.86 8.89 -5.35
C VAL A 36 12.30 10.29 -5.74
N ALA A 37 13.33 10.39 -6.57
CA ALA A 37 13.77 11.66 -7.12
C ALA A 37 12.86 12.11 -8.29
N ALA A 38 12.69 13.43 -8.45
CA ALA A 38 12.04 13.95 -9.65
C ALA A 38 12.75 13.46 -10.92
N GLY A 39 11.98 12.96 -11.88
CA GLY A 39 12.47 12.36 -13.12
C GLY A 39 12.78 10.87 -13.06
N GLU A 40 12.76 10.25 -11.88
CA GLU A 40 13.05 8.81 -11.71
C GLU A 40 11.97 7.94 -12.36
N LEU A 41 12.40 6.87 -13.05
CA LEU A 41 11.51 5.90 -13.67
C LEU A 41 11.08 4.83 -12.67
N GLY A 42 9.79 4.52 -12.68
CA GLY A 42 9.19 3.45 -11.87
C GLY A 42 8.84 2.20 -12.68
N GLY A 43 7.85 1.47 -12.20
CA GLY A 43 7.23 0.35 -12.91
C GLY A 43 6.12 0.79 -13.86
N TYR A 44 5.21 -0.13 -14.13
CA TYR A 44 4.21 -0.01 -15.17
C TYR A 44 2.81 -0.04 -14.57
N ILE A 45 1.97 0.93 -14.94
CA ILE A 45 0.56 0.96 -14.54
C ILE A 45 -0.36 1.11 -15.75
N GLU A 46 -1.57 0.55 -15.67
CA GLU A 46 -2.55 0.64 -16.76
C GLU A 46 -3.17 2.04 -16.84
N THR A 47 -3.60 2.57 -15.69
CA THR A 47 -4.25 3.88 -15.58
C THR A 47 -3.81 4.61 -14.30
N GLU A 48 -4.04 5.92 -14.22
CA GLU A 48 -3.77 6.71 -13.00
C GLU A 48 -4.60 6.22 -11.79
N LYS A 49 -5.69 5.47 -12.01
CA LYS A 49 -6.44 4.84 -10.90
C LYS A 49 -5.65 3.77 -10.17
N ASN A 50 -4.60 3.21 -10.78
CA ASN A 50 -3.82 2.13 -10.19
C ASN A 50 -2.76 2.63 -9.19
N LEU A 51 -2.41 3.91 -9.21
CA LEU A 51 -1.42 4.51 -8.31
C LEU A 51 -1.85 5.89 -7.85
N ASP A 52 -2.05 6.06 -6.55
CA ASP A 52 -2.53 7.33 -5.99
C ASP A 52 -1.51 8.47 -6.16
N HIS A 53 -1.98 9.65 -6.54
CA HIS A 53 -1.16 10.87 -6.59
C HIS A 53 -0.89 11.45 -5.20
N SER A 54 -1.68 11.09 -4.20
CA SER A 54 -1.46 11.41 -2.79
C SER A 54 -0.45 10.47 -2.13
N GLY A 55 0.24 10.97 -1.11
CA GLY A 55 1.25 10.22 -0.36
C GLY A 55 2.46 9.76 -1.17
N ASN A 56 3.24 8.84 -0.60
CA ASN A 56 4.57 8.47 -1.11
C ASN A 56 4.59 7.16 -1.94
N ALA A 57 3.44 6.64 -2.33
CA ALA A 57 3.35 5.39 -3.09
C ALA A 57 4.04 5.51 -4.45
N MET A 58 4.83 4.50 -4.83
CA MET A 58 5.45 4.39 -6.15
C MET A 58 5.51 2.92 -6.56
N VAL A 59 5.37 2.65 -7.85
CA VAL A 59 5.65 1.32 -8.41
C VAL A 59 7.10 1.34 -8.89
N TYR A 60 7.91 0.35 -8.50
CA TYR A 60 9.34 0.32 -8.81
C TYR A 60 9.72 -0.74 -9.85
N GLY A 61 10.85 -0.52 -10.53
CA GLY A 61 11.47 -1.50 -11.40
C GLY A 61 10.56 -1.96 -12.55
N ASN A 62 10.35 -3.26 -12.69
CA ASN A 62 9.50 -3.84 -13.75
C ASN A 62 8.15 -4.33 -13.22
N ALA A 63 7.75 -3.91 -12.02
CA ALA A 63 6.45 -4.28 -11.45
C ALA A 63 5.30 -3.75 -12.33
N ARG A 64 4.21 -4.51 -12.40
CA ARG A 64 3.05 -4.26 -13.27
C ARG A 64 1.78 -4.21 -12.43
N VAL A 65 1.07 -3.08 -12.45
CA VAL A 65 -0.19 -2.88 -11.72
C VAL A 65 -1.30 -2.59 -12.73
N CYS A 66 -2.32 -3.43 -12.77
CA CYS A 66 -3.42 -3.31 -13.74
C CYS A 66 -4.75 -3.82 -13.16
N GLY A 67 -5.85 -3.52 -13.85
CA GLY A 67 -7.21 -3.86 -13.40
C GLY A 67 -7.60 -3.14 -12.12
N ASN A 68 -8.17 -3.88 -11.18
CA ASN A 68 -8.69 -3.35 -9.91
C ASN A 68 -7.61 -3.19 -8.82
N ALA A 69 -6.33 -3.42 -9.14
CA ALA A 69 -5.25 -3.25 -8.17
C ALA A 69 -4.99 -1.75 -7.93
N LEU A 70 -4.96 -1.36 -6.65
CA LEU A 70 -4.71 0.00 -6.19
C LEU A 70 -3.45 0.01 -5.32
N VAL A 71 -2.45 0.80 -5.69
CA VAL A 71 -1.27 1.08 -4.87
C VAL A 71 -1.40 2.49 -4.31
N GLY A 72 -1.44 2.60 -2.99
CA GLY A 72 -1.53 3.87 -2.27
C GLY A 72 -0.77 3.81 -0.94
N SER A 73 -0.57 4.96 -0.31
CA SER A 73 0.15 5.10 0.98
C SER A 73 1.64 4.71 0.92
N PHE A 74 2.14 3.86 1.83
CA PHE A 74 3.58 3.60 2.06
C PHE A 74 4.04 2.18 1.70
N ALA A 75 3.31 1.48 0.82
CA ALA A 75 3.59 0.06 0.54
C ALA A 75 4.87 -0.15 -0.29
N VAL A 76 5.85 -0.85 0.28
CA VAL A 76 7.03 -1.38 -0.43
C VAL A 76 6.98 -2.91 -0.29
N ILE A 77 6.43 -3.60 -1.30
CA ILE A 77 6.32 -5.07 -1.30
C ILE A 77 7.16 -5.62 -2.45
N SER A 78 8.36 -6.12 -2.14
CA SER A 78 9.24 -6.77 -3.13
C SER A 78 9.22 -8.29 -3.07
N GLU A 79 8.70 -8.90 -1.99
CA GLU A 79 8.62 -10.35 -1.81
C GLU A 79 7.32 -10.78 -1.12
N ARG A 80 6.83 -12.00 -1.42
CA ARG A 80 5.58 -12.56 -0.82
C ARG A 80 5.60 -12.60 0.70
N LYS A 81 6.77 -12.76 1.32
CA LYS A 81 6.95 -12.81 2.78
C LYS A 81 6.67 -11.47 3.49
N MET A 82 6.56 -10.37 2.75
CA MET A 82 6.43 -9.02 3.30
C MET A 82 4.99 -8.59 3.65
N ILE A 83 4.01 -9.50 3.52
CA ILE A 83 2.60 -9.25 3.80
C ILE A 83 1.95 -10.43 4.54
N PHE A 84 1.13 -10.11 5.52
CA PHE A 84 0.26 -11.03 6.24
C PHE A 84 -1.18 -10.54 6.16
N CYS A 85 -2.10 -11.45 5.81
CA CYS A 85 -3.53 -11.16 5.78
C CYS A 85 -4.29 -12.19 6.63
N ALA A 86 -5.22 -11.70 7.43
CA ALA A 86 -6.19 -12.52 8.15
C ALA A 86 -7.60 -12.03 7.85
N SER A 87 -8.47 -12.94 7.40
CA SER A 87 -9.88 -12.66 7.09
C SER A 87 -10.79 -13.13 8.22
N ASN A 88 -12.04 -12.66 8.21
CA ASN A 88 -13.02 -12.91 9.27
C ASN A 88 -12.58 -12.36 10.63
N VAL A 89 -11.92 -11.20 10.64
CA VAL A 89 -11.34 -10.58 11.83
C VAL A 89 -12.20 -9.41 12.33
N GLY A 90 -12.41 -9.39 13.64
CA GLY A 90 -13.12 -8.35 14.36
C GLY A 90 -14.63 -8.31 14.05
N PRO A 91 -15.35 -7.30 14.56
CA PRO A 91 -16.82 -7.32 14.62
C PRO A 91 -17.53 -7.30 13.26
N LYS A 92 -16.82 -6.94 12.20
CA LYS A 92 -17.35 -6.88 10.82
C LYS A 92 -16.77 -7.97 9.90
N ASN A 93 -16.15 -9.02 10.45
CA ASN A 93 -15.57 -10.15 9.70
C ASN A 93 -14.70 -9.72 8.50
N GLY A 94 -13.92 -8.65 8.65
CA GLY A 94 -13.15 -8.10 7.54
C GLY A 94 -11.72 -8.60 7.54
N THR A 95 -10.93 -8.03 6.63
CA THR A 95 -9.52 -8.40 6.48
C THR A 95 -8.62 -7.44 7.24
N LEU A 96 -7.79 -8.00 8.13
CA LEU A 96 -6.63 -7.34 8.70
C LEU A 96 -5.44 -7.63 7.78
N THR A 97 -4.76 -6.57 7.35
CA THR A 97 -3.54 -6.69 6.53
C THR A 97 -2.39 -6.02 7.26
N VAL A 98 -1.26 -6.70 7.35
CA VAL A 98 -0.01 -6.18 7.92
C VAL A 98 1.09 -6.34 6.89
N PHE A 99 1.88 -5.31 6.65
CA PHE A 99 2.97 -5.35 5.67
C PHE A 99 4.12 -4.41 6.06
N ASN A 100 5.29 -4.60 5.43
CA ASN A 100 6.43 -3.69 5.61
C ASN A 100 6.14 -2.32 4.99
N GLY A 101 6.16 -1.29 5.84
CA GLY A 101 6.29 0.11 5.43
C GLY A 101 7.72 0.62 5.63
N LYS A 102 7.95 1.86 5.18
CA LYS A 102 9.27 2.51 5.22
C LYS A 102 9.92 2.56 6.61
N TYR A 103 9.11 2.70 7.67
CA TYR A 103 9.57 2.89 9.05
C TYR A 103 9.16 1.76 10.00
N GLY A 104 8.75 0.61 9.46
CA GLY A 104 8.23 -0.51 10.22
C GLY A 104 6.92 -1.04 9.66
N LEU A 105 6.25 -1.89 10.43
CA LEU A 105 5.01 -2.54 10.00
C LEU A 105 3.85 -1.55 9.93
N ILE A 106 3.10 -1.64 8.84
CA ILE A 106 1.86 -0.92 8.61
C ILE A 106 0.71 -1.91 8.71
N VAL A 107 -0.35 -1.48 9.39
CA VAL A 107 -1.60 -2.22 9.56
C VAL A 107 -2.72 -1.51 8.82
N THR A 108 -3.51 -2.26 8.06
CA THR A 108 -4.77 -1.77 7.51
C THR A 108 -5.94 -2.65 7.96
N ARG A 109 -7.05 -1.99 8.31
CA ARG A 109 -8.32 -2.64 8.61
C ARG A 109 -9.49 -1.71 8.34
N GLY A 110 -10.30 -2.05 7.33
CA GLY A 110 -11.38 -1.16 6.89
C GLY A 110 -10.80 0.19 6.44
N CYS A 111 -11.30 1.30 6.97
CA CYS A 111 -10.81 2.64 6.66
C CYS A 111 -9.55 3.04 7.45
N PHE A 112 -9.05 2.17 8.34
CA PHE A 112 -7.83 2.44 9.09
C PHE A 112 -6.58 2.06 8.28
N THR A 113 -5.58 2.95 8.28
CA THR A 113 -4.22 2.72 7.83
C THR A 113 -3.27 3.43 8.79
N GLY A 114 -2.28 2.74 9.34
CA GLY A 114 -1.33 3.31 10.29
C GLY A 114 -0.29 2.32 10.78
N THR A 115 0.53 2.74 11.73
CA THR A 115 1.49 1.87 12.42
C THR A 115 0.79 0.85 13.32
N VAL A 116 1.53 -0.17 13.76
CA VAL A 116 1.05 -1.14 14.75
C VAL A 116 0.60 -0.45 16.05
N ASP A 117 1.38 0.51 16.55
CA ASP A 117 1.09 1.19 17.82
C ASP A 117 -0.17 2.06 17.73
N GLU A 118 -0.32 2.81 16.64
CA GLU A 118 -1.53 3.60 16.37
C GLU A 118 -2.77 2.70 16.27
N PHE A 119 -2.65 1.56 15.59
CA PHE A 119 -3.75 0.62 15.45
C PHE A 119 -4.14 -0.01 16.79
N LEU A 120 -3.17 -0.49 17.57
CA LEU A 120 -3.42 -1.11 18.86
C LEU A 120 -4.00 -0.10 19.85
N SER A 121 -3.48 1.13 19.88
CA SER A 121 -4.03 2.21 20.72
C SER A 121 -5.49 2.49 20.37
N LYS A 122 -5.80 2.70 19.08
CA LYS A 122 -7.16 2.97 18.64
C LYS A 122 -8.11 1.80 18.83
N SER A 123 -7.65 0.57 18.61
CA SER A 123 -8.48 -0.62 18.82
C SER A 123 -8.84 -0.82 20.29
N LYS A 124 -7.95 -0.45 21.22
CA LYS A 124 -8.22 -0.49 22.67
C LYS A 124 -9.28 0.54 23.09
N GLU A 125 -9.34 1.69 22.43
CA GLU A 125 -10.33 2.73 22.70
C GLU A 125 -11.72 2.39 22.12
N VAL A 126 -11.75 1.77 20.93
CA VAL A 126 -12.99 1.62 20.14
C VAL A 126 -13.64 0.24 20.28
N HIS A 127 -12.88 -0.80 20.60
CA HIS A 127 -13.36 -2.18 20.61
C HIS A 127 -13.29 -2.83 22.00
N ASP A 128 -14.06 -3.90 22.18
CA ASP A 128 -13.99 -4.70 23.39
C ASP A 128 -12.65 -5.43 23.56
N ASN A 129 -12.38 -5.90 24.77
CA ASN A 129 -11.12 -6.59 25.11
C ASN A 129 -10.89 -7.83 24.24
N LYS A 130 -11.96 -8.53 23.84
CA LYS A 130 -11.87 -9.74 23.01
C LYS A 130 -11.35 -9.40 21.61
N THR A 131 -11.96 -8.42 20.96
CA THR A 131 -11.59 -7.94 19.62
C THR A 131 -10.20 -7.32 19.64
N HIS A 132 -9.88 -6.51 20.65
CA HIS A 132 -8.54 -5.94 20.80
C HIS A 132 -7.48 -7.04 20.95
N HIS A 133 -7.77 -8.07 21.76
CA HIS A 133 -6.86 -9.19 21.94
C HIS A 133 -6.67 -10.01 20.65
N GLU A 134 -7.75 -10.26 19.89
CA GLU A 134 -7.68 -10.91 18.58
C GLU A 134 -6.73 -10.15 17.63
N TYR A 135 -6.89 -8.84 17.51
CA TYR A 135 -6.01 -8.01 16.69
C TYR A 135 -4.54 -8.10 17.12
N LYS A 136 -4.28 -8.08 18.43
CA LYS A 136 -2.93 -8.21 18.97
C LYS A 136 -2.27 -9.53 18.55
N LEU A 137 -2.97 -10.65 18.72
CA LEU A 137 -2.44 -11.98 18.35
C LEU A 137 -2.10 -12.06 16.85
N LEU A 138 -2.97 -11.54 15.99
CA LEU A 138 -2.74 -11.55 14.55
C LEU A 138 -1.56 -10.67 14.14
N ILE A 139 -1.35 -9.54 14.83
CA ILE A 139 -0.18 -8.68 14.62
C ILE A 139 1.11 -9.38 15.09
N GLU A 140 1.07 -10.11 16.20
CA GLU A 140 2.23 -10.90 16.66
C GLU A 140 2.61 -11.98 15.64
N VAL A 141 1.61 -12.66 15.04
CA VAL A 141 1.85 -13.60 13.94
C VAL A 141 2.45 -12.90 12.72
N ALA A 142 1.93 -11.72 12.36
CA ALA A 142 2.46 -10.94 11.25
C ALA A 142 3.92 -10.52 11.48
N GLN A 143 4.24 -10.02 12.68
CA GLN A 143 5.60 -9.68 13.09
C GLN A 143 6.54 -10.88 12.94
N SER A 144 6.14 -12.04 13.47
CA SER A 144 6.93 -13.27 13.40
C SER A 144 7.20 -13.73 11.95
N ARG A 145 6.27 -13.49 11.01
CA ARG A 145 6.42 -13.89 9.61
C ARG A 145 7.18 -12.90 8.73
N ILE A 146 7.03 -11.61 9.03
CA ILE A 146 7.55 -10.53 8.18
C ILE A 146 8.96 -10.11 8.61
N LEU A 147 9.25 -10.16 9.91
CA LEU A 147 10.53 -9.70 10.49
C LEU A 147 11.55 -10.82 10.71
N ASN A 148 11.16 -12.09 10.52
CA ASN A 148 12.07 -13.25 10.53
C ASN A 148 12.19 -13.83 9.12
#